data_AF-T1DTD2-F1
#
_entry.id   AF-T1DTD2-F1
#
_cell.length_a   1.000
_cell.length_b   1.000
_cell.length_c   1.000
_cell.angle_alpha   90.00
_cell.angle_beta   90.00
_cell.angle_gamma   90.00
#
_symmetry.space_group_name_H-M   'P 1'
#
loop_
_entity.id
_entity.type
_entity.pdbx_description
1 polymer ?
#
loop_
_entity_poly.entity_id
_entity_poly.type
_entity_poly.pdbx_seq_one_letter_code
_entity_poly.pdbx_strand_id
1 'polypeptide(L)'
;MESKMQLLEDAIKALPDYSAQLEAIKTAIANLPDYGDKLSAIKAAINAMPNYSDKFDAVVAALNAMKTQIEALGDAQAGIATQIANVTTAINNLIASVNSGNTSAAAALAQIIAKLDELKAAIGSGGSGGGGGEGGGGEGGGGTTPSTMEYVDLGLPSGLKWARCNLGASKPGDNGDYYAWGETEPKTDYVWATYKWGTEDNLNKYNKTDRKTVLDPEDDAATAALGAPWRMPTAGEILELVNPDNCTWTWIKRDDVNGYGVNGYKVVSKKNGNSIFLPAAGNRNGYDLDGAGRWGGCWSSSLVGPGSDYARSLHFGSGQHDWSNSRRCYGWAVRPVRP
;
A
#
# COMPACT_ATOMS: atom_id res chain seq x y z
N MET A 1 -22.67 -11.76 59.35
CA MET A 1 -22.86 -11.40 57.93
C MET A 1 -22.62 -9.91 57.73
N GLU A 2 -23.13 -9.05 58.62
CA GLU A 2 -22.83 -7.60 58.70
C GLU A 2 -21.33 -7.26 58.69
N SER A 3 -20.50 -7.95 59.49
CA SER A 3 -19.05 -7.67 59.54
C SER A 3 -18.32 -7.90 58.21
N LYS A 4 -18.76 -8.85 57.37
CA LYS A 4 -18.16 -9.07 56.04
C LYS A 4 -18.65 -8.05 55.01
N MET A 5 -19.89 -7.56 55.17
CA MET A 5 -20.45 -6.50 54.34
C MET A 5 -19.74 -5.17 54.61
N GLN A 6 -19.45 -4.89 55.89
CA GLN A 6 -18.70 -3.70 56.29
C GLN A 6 -17.28 -3.69 55.71
N LEU A 7 -16.58 -4.83 55.76
CA LEU A 7 -15.24 -4.95 55.15
C LEU A 7 -15.25 -4.75 53.62
N LEU A 8 -16.34 -5.14 52.95
CA LEU A 8 -16.52 -4.91 51.52
C LEU A 8 -16.82 -3.43 51.22
N GLU A 9 -17.66 -2.77 52.01
CA GLU A 9 -17.88 -1.32 51.90
C GLU A 9 -16.61 -0.51 52.17
N ASP A 10 -15.84 -0.89 53.18
CA ASP A 10 -14.59 -0.22 53.54
C ASP A 10 -13.53 -0.43 52.44
N ALA A 11 -13.48 -1.63 51.85
CA ALA A 11 -12.61 -1.91 50.72
C ALA A 11 -12.98 -1.12 49.45
N ILE A 12 -14.29 -0.93 49.19
CA ILE A 12 -14.78 -0.13 48.06
C ILE A 12 -14.52 1.36 48.30
N LYS A 13 -14.71 1.86 49.53
CA LYS A 13 -14.39 3.25 49.91
C LYS A 13 -12.88 3.53 49.95
N ALA A 14 -12.06 2.50 50.15
CA ALA A 14 -10.60 2.59 50.11
C ALA A 14 -10.03 2.48 48.68
N LEU A 15 -10.85 2.19 47.66
CA LEU A 15 -10.41 2.30 46.27
C LEU A 15 -10.10 3.77 45.96
N PRO A 16 -8.95 4.08 45.35
CA PRO A 16 -8.61 5.46 45.03
C PRO A 16 -9.65 6.07 44.07
N ASP A 17 -10.11 7.29 44.37
CA ASP A 17 -10.96 8.04 43.45
C ASP A 17 -10.12 8.52 42.26
N TYR A 18 -10.37 7.93 41.09
CA TYR A 18 -9.66 8.23 39.86
C TYR A 18 -10.30 9.34 39.01
N SER A 19 -11.37 9.96 39.49
CA SER A 19 -12.15 10.94 38.73
C SER A 19 -11.31 12.16 38.35
N ALA A 20 -10.43 12.62 39.26
CA ALA A 20 -9.52 13.72 38.99
C ALA A 20 -8.45 13.36 37.95
N GLN A 21 -7.88 12.15 37.98
CA GLN A 21 -6.95 11.69 36.94
C GLN A 21 -7.66 11.55 35.58
N LEU A 22 -8.91 11.10 35.56
CA LEU A 22 -9.68 10.95 34.32
C LEU A 22 -10.01 12.31 33.67
N GLU A 23 -10.41 13.30 34.47
CA GLU A 23 -10.60 14.68 33.98
C GLU A 23 -9.28 15.34 33.56
N ALA A 24 -8.17 15.05 34.25
CA ALA A 24 -6.84 15.49 33.82
C ALA A 24 -6.41 14.85 32.49
N ILE A 25 -6.71 13.56 32.27
CA ILE A 25 -6.45 12.86 31.00
C ILE A 25 -7.33 13.43 29.87
N LYS A 26 -8.63 13.66 30.11
CA LYS A 26 -9.51 14.33 29.13
C LYS A 26 -9.02 15.73 28.78
N THR A 27 -8.61 16.51 29.78
CA THR A 27 -8.06 17.85 29.59
C THR A 27 -6.72 17.80 28.83
N ALA A 28 -5.86 16.81 29.11
CA ALA A 28 -4.63 16.58 28.37
C ALA A 28 -4.88 16.19 26.91
N ILE A 29 -5.88 15.34 26.65
CA ILE A 29 -6.32 14.95 25.29
C ILE A 29 -6.89 16.16 24.54
N ALA A 30 -7.72 16.98 25.18
CA ALA A 30 -8.28 18.20 24.60
C ALA A 30 -7.21 19.29 24.33
N ASN A 31 -6.10 19.26 25.08
CA ASN A 31 -4.96 20.16 24.92
C ASN A 31 -3.83 19.58 24.06
N LEU A 32 -3.96 18.35 23.53
CA LEU A 32 -3.05 17.83 22.50
C LEU A 32 -3.15 18.77 21.30
N PRO A 33 -2.04 19.35 20.81
CA PRO A 33 -2.15 20.34 19.74
C PRO A 33 -2.68 19.66 18.49
N ASP A 34 -3.73 20.23 17.89
CA ASP A 34 -4.23 19.79 16.61
C ASP A 34 -3.21 20.15 15.51
N TYR A 35 -2.20 19.28 15.38
CA TYR A 35 -1.14 19.43 14.40
C TYR A 35 -1.66 19.17 12.98
N GLY A 36 -2.79 18.46 12.84
CA GLY A 36 -3.45 18.21 11.55
C GLY A 36 -4.04 19.49 10.97
N ASP A 37 -4.76 20.25 11.80
CA ASP A 37 -5.34 21.53 11.41
C ASP A 37 -4.28 22.62 11.27
N LYS A 38 -3.24 22.64 12.12
CA LYS A 38 -2.11 23.57 11.98
C LYS A 38 -1.31 23.31 10.70
N LEU A 39 -1.09 22.04 10.33
CA LEU A 39 -0.42 21.68 9.09
C LEU A 39 -1.29 22.02 7.87
N SER A 40 -2.61 21.87 7.99
CA SER A 40 -3.57 22.30 6.96
C SER A 40 -3.59 23.81 6.81
N ALA A 41 -3.51 24.57 7.90
CA ALA A 41 -3.40 26.02 7.90
C ALA A 41 -2.07 26.50 7.31
N ILE A 42 -0.96 25.82 7.62
CA ILE A 42 0.35 26.07 6.99
C ILE A 42 0.28 25.78 5.48
N LYS A 43 -0.34 24.66 5.07
CA LYS A 43 -0.54 24.30 3.65
C LYS A 43 -1.41 25.32 2.91
N ALA A 44 -2.49 25.79 3.55
CA ALA A 44 -3.34 26.85 3.02
C ALA A 44 -2.60 28.19 2.89
N ALA A 45 -1.80 28.56 3.90
CA ALA A 45 -0.96 29.76 3.86
C ALA A 45 0.11 29.68 2.77
N ILE A 46 0.71 28.50 2.55
CA ILE A 46 1.67 28.24 1.47
C ILE A 46 1.03 28.45 0.09
N ASN A 47 -0.18 27.94 -0.10
CA ASN A 47 -0.92 28.06 -1.37
C ASN A 47 -1.42 29.48 -1.66
N ALA A 48 -1.57 30.32 -0.63
CA ALA A 48 -2.20 31.64 -0.72
C ALA A 48 -1.25 32.82 -0.99
N MET A 49 0.08 32.63 -1.11
CA MET A 49 1.02 33.76 -1.11
C MET A 49 1.91 33.86 -2.37
N PRO A 50 2.27 35.08 -2.86
CA PRO A 50 2.83 35.28 -4.21
C PRO A 50 4.37 35.29 -4.39
N ASN A 51 5.22 35.31 -3.34
CA ASN A 51 6.68 35.49 -3.53
C ASN A 51 7.55 34.48 -2.76
N TYR A 52 8.64 33.93 -3.35
CA TYR A 52 9.12 32.57 -3.00
C TYR A 52 10.44 32.43 -2.20
N SER A 53 11.32 33.42 -2.06
CA SER A 53 12.60 33.23 -1.32
C SER A 53 12.46 33.27 0.21
N ASP A 54 11.75 34.27 0.73
CA ASP A 54 11.62 34.52 2.19
C ASP A 54 10.77 33.45 2.90
N LYS A 55 10.11 32.59 2.12
CA LYS A 55 9.18 31.56 2.59
C LYS A 55 9.86 30.28 3.07
N PHE A 56 11.02 29.94 2.52
CA PHE A 56 11.70 28.71 2.92
C PHE A 56 12.35 28.86 4.29
N ASP A 57 12.87 30.04 4.60
CA ASP A 57 13.42 30.38 5.91
C ASP A 57 12.35 30.34 7.01
N ALA A 58 11.11 30.76 6.71
CA ALA A 58 9.99 30.67 7.63
C ALA A 58 9.60 29.22 7.96
N VAL A 59 9.65 28.30 6.99
CA VAL A 59 9.39 26.87 7.20
C VAL A 59 10.50 26.25 8.05
N VAL A 60 11.76 26.56 7.76
CA VAL A 60 12.91 26.12 8.55
C VAL A 60 12.81 26.61 10.00
N ALA A 61 12.44 27.88 10.19
CA ALA A 61 12.23 28.45 11.52
C ALA A 61 11.10 27.72 12.29
N ALA A 62 9.98 27.43 11.63
CA ALA A 62 8.86 26.71 12.23
C ALA A 62 9.22 25.27 12.62
N LEU A 63 9.95 24.55 11.76
CA LEU A 63 10.42 23.18 12.05
C LEU A 63 11.42 23.16 13.21
N ASN A 64 12.33 24.12 13.26
CA ASN A 64 13.27 24.25 14.38
C ASN A 64 12.55 24.59 15.70
N ALA A 65 11.53 25.45 15.68
CA ALA A 65 10.72 25.74 16.85
C ALA A 65 9.97 24.48 17.35
N MET A 66 9.42 23.68 16.43
CA MET A 66 8.76 22.42 16.75
C MET A 66 9.74 21.38 17.33
N LYS A 67 10.93 21.27 16.75
CA LYS A 67 12.01 20.41 17.27
C LYS A 67 12.36 20.77 18.72
N THR A 68 12.57 22.06 19.01
CA THR A 68 12.87 22.53 20.37
C THR A 68 11.76 22.17 21.35
N GLN A 69 10.49 22.30 20.95
CA GLN A 69 9.36 21.89 21.79
C GLN A 69 9.34 20.38 22.06
N ILE A 70 9.68 19.56 21.07
CA ILE A 70 9.72 18.11 21.19
C ILE A 70 10.88 17.64 22.06
N GLU A 71 12.05 18.26 21.93
CA GLU A 71 13.20 17.96 22.79
C GLU A 71 12.91 18.31 24.26
N ALA A 72 12.11 19.35 24.51
CA ALA A 72 11.65 19.70 25.85
C ALA A 72 10.67 18.68 26.46
N LEU A 73 10.09 17.76 25.67
CA LEU A 73 9.25 16.65 26.15
C LEU A 73 10.06 15.45 26.67
N GLY A 74 11.38 15.48 26.54
CA GLY A 74 12.30 14.46 27.05
C GLY A 74 12.66 13.36 26.05
N ASP A 75 13.59 12.49 26.45
CA ASP A 75 14.28 11.53 25.57
C ASP A 75 13.36 10.54 24.86
N ALA A 76 12.15 10.30 25.40
CA ALA A 76 11.13 9.45 24.79
C ALA A 76 10.72 9.91 23.38
N GLN A 77 10.93 11.19 23.04
CA GLN A 77 10.60 11.77 21.74
C GLN A 77 11.84 12.12 20.89
N ALA A 78 13.04 11.70 21.31
CA ALA A 78 14.29 11.98 20.60
C ALA A 78 14.29 11.45 19.15
N GLY A 79 13.56 10.35 18.89
CA GLY A 79 13.37 9.81 17.54
C GLY A 79 12.63 10.79 16.61
N ILE A 80 11.60 11.48 17.11
CA ILE A 80 10.85 12.47 16.35
C ILE A 80 11.71 13.73 16.13
N ALA A 81 12.42 14.19 17.16
CA ALA A 81 13.34 15.32 17.03
C ALA A 81 14.43 15.07 15.97
N THR A 82 14.94 13.84 15.88
CA THR A 82 15.91 13.41 14.86
C THR A 82 15.32 13.46 13.46
N GLN A 83 14.08 12.99 13.27
CA GLN A 83 13.41 13.03 11.98
C GLN A 83 13.14 14.47 11.51
N ILE A 84 12.73 15.36 12.42
CA ILE A 84 12.57 16.78 12.12
C ILE A 84 13.91 17.41 11.71
N ALA A 85 15.00 17.10 12.41
CA ALA A 85 16.34 17.62 12.07
C ALA A 85 16.80 17.19 10.67
N ASN A 86 16.54 15.93 10.28
CA ASN A 86 16.86 15.40 8.96
C ASN A 86 16.08 16.12 7.85
N VAL A 87 14.78 16.37 8.08
CA VAL A 87 13.91 17.09 7.14
C VAL A 87 14.33 18.54 7.01
N THR A 88 14.63 19.23 8.12
CA THR A 88 15.16 20.60 8.10
C THR A 88 16.45 20.69 7.28
N THR A 89 17.35 19.71 7.41
CA THR A 89 18.60 19.65 6.63
C THR A 89 18.32 19.50 5.13
N ALA A 90 17.38 18.61 4.76
CA ALA A 90 16.99 18.42 3.37
C ALA A 90 16.39 19.70 2.76
N ILE A 91 15.55 20.41 3.52
CA ILE A 91 14.96 21.69 3.09
C ILE A 91 16.05 22.74 2.87
N ASN A 92 17.01 22.87 3.79
CA ASN A 92 18.14 23.80 3.63
C ASN A 92 18.97 23.52 2.38
N ASN A 93 19.19 22.25 2.04
CA ASN A 93 19.90 21.88 0.80
C ASN A 93 19.11 22.26 -0.47
N LEU A 94 17.78 22.19 -0.42
CA LEU A 94 16.91 22.62 -1.51
C LEU A 94 16.93 24.15 -1.67
N ILE A 95 16.92 24.90 -0.56
CA ILE A 95 17.09 26.36 -0.58
C ILE A 95 18.41 26.74 -1.26
N ALA A 96 19.51 26.09 -0.86
CA ALA A 96 20.82 26.31 -1.47
C ALA A 96 20.82 25.98 -2.97
N SER A 97 20.11 24.93 -3.37
CA SER A 97 19.97 24.53 -4.78
C SER A 97 19.15 25.54 -5.61
N VAL A 98 18.14 26.16 -5.01
CA VAL A 98 17.38 27.26 -5.64
C VAL A 98 18.25 28.51 -5.77
N ASN A 99 18.95 28.89 -4.70
CA ASN A 99 19.80 30.08 -4.68
C ASN A 99 20.99 29.98 -5.65
N SER A 100 21.48 28.77 -5.89
CA SER A 100 22.54 28.50 -6.88
C SER A 100 22.01 28.33 -8.31
N GLY A 101 20.69 28.39 -8.53
CA GLY A 101 20.06 28.21 -9.84
C GLY A 101 20.03 26.76 -10.36
N ASN A 102 20.42 25.79 -9.52
CA ASN A 102 20.47 24.36 -9.86
C ASN A 102 19.09 23.68 -9.83
N THR A 103 18.09 24.33 -9.23
CA THR A 103 16.70 23.85 -9.18
C THR A 103 15.75 25.03 -9.22
N SER A 104 14.61 24.89 -9.88
CA SER A 104 13.58 25.94 -9.87
C SER A 104 12.89 26.02 -8.51
N ALA A 105 12.49 27.22 -8.10
CA ALA A 105 11.74 27.41 -6.84
C ALA A 105 10.46 26.55 -6.78
N ALA A 106 9.80 26.32 -7.92
CA ALA A 106 8.62 25.46 -8.01
C ALA A 106 8.94 23.98 -7.77
N ALA A 107 10.05 23.47 -8.32
CA ALA A 107 10.48 22.10 -8.11
C ALA A 107 10.97 21.87 -6.67
N ALA A 108 11.70 22.84 -6.10
CA ALA A 108 12.09 22.79 -4.69
C ALA A 108 10.87 22.83 -3.76
N LEU A 109 9.86 23.66 -4.06
CA LEU A 109 8.62 23.71 -3.29
C LEU A 109 7.88 22.37 -3.30
N ALA A 110 7.76 21.71 -4.45
CA ALA A 110 7.16 20.38 -4.54
C ALA A 110 7.91 19.34 -3.70
N GLN A 111 9.24 19.40 -3.69
CA GLN A 111 10.07 18.49 -2.89
C GLN A 111 9.98 18.79 -1.39
N ILE A 112 9.87 20.06 -0.99
CA ILE A 112 9.65 20.47 0.39
C ILE A 112 8.30 19.94 0.90
N ILE A 113 7.24 20.08 0.09
CA ILE A 113 5.92 19.52 0.41
C ILE A 113 6.01 18.00 0.60
N ALA A 114 6.69 17.29 -0.31
CA ALA A 114 6.88 15.85 -0.18
C ALA A 114 7.64 15.46 1.10
N LYS A 115 8.68 16.21 1.49
CA LYS A 115 9.42 15.96 2.73
C LYS A 115 8.62 16.24 4.00
N LEU A 116 7.72 17.22 3.97
CA LEU A 116 6.78 17.46 5.07
C LEU A 116 5.73 16.34 5.18
N ASP A 117 5.30 15.77 4.05
CA ASP A 117 4.39 14.62 4.03
C ASP A 117 5.07 13.34 4.54
N GLU A 118 6.34 13.09 4.18
CA GLU A 118 7.16 12.00 4.73
C GLU A 118 7.30 12.13 6.26
N LEU A 119 7.57 13.34 6.75
CA LEU A 119 7.67 13.62 8.19
C LEU A 119 6.34 13.33 8.92
N LYS A 120 5.22 13.76 8.34
CA LYS A 120 3.88 13.50 8.89
C LYS A 120 3.59 12.00 8.98
N ALA A 121 3.93 11.24 7.94
CA ALA A 121 3.73 9.79 7.92
C ALA A 121 4.60 9.09 8.98
N ALA A 122 5.86 9.50 9.10
CA ALA A 122 6.78 8.93 10.08
C ALA A 122 6.30 9.18 11.52
N ILE A 123 5.80 10.38 11.82
CA ILE A 123 5.22 10.73 13.13
C ILE A 123 3.91 9.94 13.38
N GLY A 124 3.05 9.79 12.38
CA GLY A 124 1.75 9.09 12.49
C GLY A 124 1.86 7.57 12.69
N SER A 125 2.97 6.96 12.29
CA SER A 125 3.24 5.52 12.48
C SER A 125 3.73 5.14 13.88
N GLY A 126 4.04 6.12 14.74
CA GLY A 126 4.59 5.91 16.08
C GLY A 126 3.58 5.58 17.19
N GLY A 127 2.28 5.50 16.88
CA GLY A 127 1.21 5.28 17.87
C GLY A 127 0.41 4.01 17.60
N SER A 128 1.00 2.83 17.78
CA SER A 128 0.21 1.58 17.86
C SER A 128 0.29 0.99 19.26
N GLY A 129 -0.81 1.10 19.98
CA GLY A 129 -1.05 0.43 21.25
C GLY A 129 -2.51 0.54 21.65
N GLY A 130 -3.32 -0.46 21.29
CA GLY A 130 -4.60 -0.74 21.97
C GLY A 130 -5.85 -0.86 21.09
N GLY A 131 -6.08 -2.07 20.57
CA GLY A 131 -7.34 -2.82 20.70
C GLY A 131 -8.70 -2.22 20.28
N GLY A 132 -9.32 -2.89 19.29
CA GLY A 132 -10.67 -3.45 19.46
C GLY A 132 -11.83 -2.76 18.74
N GLY A 133 -12.49 -3.53 17.87
CA GLY A 133 -13.95 -3.54 17.80
C GLY A 133 -14.63 -2.78 16.65
N GLU A 134 -15.31 -3.58 15.82
CA GLU A 134 -16.59 -3.31 15.16
C GLU A 134 -16.64 -2.38 13.92
N GLY A 135 -16.72 -3.05 12.76
CA GLY A 135 -17.92 -3.06 11.92
C GLY A 135 -18.57 -1.71 11.58
N GLY A 136 -18.40 -1.29 10.33
CA GLY A 136 -19.25 -0.26 9.72
C GLY A 136 -18.85 -0.04 8.27
N GLY A 137 -19.75 -0.34 7.34
CA GLY A 137 -19.53 -0.18 5.90
C GLY A 137 -19.22 1.26 5.50
N GLY A 138 -18.53 1.40 4.39
CA GLY A 138 -18.22 2.69 3.80
C GLY A 138 -17.88 2.52 2.33
N GLU A 139 -18.75 3.07 1.49
CA GLU A 139 -18.64 3.23 0.06
C GLU A 139 -17.33 3.93 -0.34
N GLY A 140 -16.84 3.57 -1.53
CA GLY A 140 -15.60 4.08 -2.09
C GLY A 140 -15.68 5.47 -2.73
N GLY A 141 -14.49 5.95 -3.08
CA GLY A 141 -14.20 7.12 -3.91
C GLY A 141 -13.49 8.20 -3.10
N GLY A 142 -12.22 8.53 -3.29
CA GLY A 142 -11.28 8.26 -4.38
C GLY A 142 -10.35 9.48 -4.45
N GLY A 143 -9.06 9.29 -4.20
CA GLY A 143 -8.07 10.37 -4.12
C GLY A 143 -6.70 9.82 -3.69
N THR A 144 -6.08 9.10 -4.61
CA THR A 144 -4.87 8.29 -4.44
C THR A 144 -3.64 9.12 -4.05
N THR A 145 -3.21 8.98 -2.80
CA THR A 145 -1.80 9.20 -2.44
C THR A 145 -1.08 7.89 -2.75
N PRO A 146 -0.03 7.86 -3.60
CA PRO A 146 0.66 6.62 -3.94
C PRO A 146 1.21 5.97 -2.67
N SER A 147 0.69 4.81 -2.32
CA SER A 147 1.34 3.97 -1.32
C SER A 147 2.70 3.58 -1.89
N THR A 148 3.78 3.74 -1.10
CA THR A 148 5.07 3.16 -1.49
C THR A 148 4.93 1.65 -1.39
N MET A 149 4.54 1.00 -2.50
CA MET A 149 4.41 -0.45 -2.57
C MET A 149 5.73 -1.11 -2.15
N GLU A 150 5.71 -1.92 -1.10
CA GLU A 150 6.88 -2.68 -0.67
C GLU A 150 7.15 -3.86 -1.60
N TYR A 151 8.43 -4.25 -1.73
CA TYR A 151 8.87 -5.36 -2.55
C TYR A 151 9.78 -6.34 -1.81
N VAL A 152 9.93 -7.53 -2.40
CA VAL A 152 10.84 -8.59 -1.98
C VAL A 152 11.69 -8.99 -3.18
N ASP A 153 13.01 -8.98 -3.00
CA ASP A 153 13.93 -9.57 -3.95
C ASP A 153 14.03 -11.08 -3.70
N LEU A 154 13.45 -11.88 -4.59
CA LEU A 154 13.52 -13.34 -4.53
C LEU A 154 14.79 -13.90 -5.21
N GLY A 155 15.64 -13.04 -5.78
CA GLY A 155 16.87 -13.44 -6.47
C GLY A 155 16.64 -14.26 -7.74
N LEU A 156 15.45 -14.20 -8.34
CA LEU A 156 15.09 -14.91 -9.57
C LEU A 156 15.99 -14.50 -10.75
N PRO A 157 16.11 -15.32 -11.80
CA PRO A 157 16.99 -15.06 -12.95
C PRO A 157 16.82 -13.67 -13.58
N SER A 158 15.59 -13.15 -13.67
CA SER A 158 15.29 -11.81 -14.18
C SER A 158 15.81 -10.65 -13.32
N GLY A 159 16.19 -10.90 -12.06
CA GLY A 159 16.59 -9.86 -11.10
C GLY A 159 15.45 -8.97 -10.60
N LEU A 160 14.20 -9.29 -10.96
CA LEU A 160 13.03 -8.51 -10.59
C LEU A 160 12.66 -8.69 -9.12
N LYS A 161 12.21 -7.58 -8.53
CA LYS A 161 11.64 -7.52 -7.19
C LYS A 161 10.13 -7.62 -7.29
N TRP A 162 9.55 -8.50 -6.49
CA TRP A 162 8.11 -8.78 -6.47
C TRP A 162 7.43 -8.01 -5.35
N ALA A 163 6.27 -7.41 -5.62
CA ALA A 163 5.50 -6.70 -4.61
C ALA A 163 5.08 -7.63 -3.46
N ARG A 164 5.08 -7.11 -2.23
CA ARG A 164 4.68 -7.87 -1.03
C ARG A 164 3.21 -8.26 -1.02
N CYS A 165 2.36 -7.44 -1.65
CA CYS A 165 0.92 -7.61 -1.70
C CYS A 165 0.43 -7.58 -3.16
N ASN A 166 -0.78 -8.10 -3.39
CA ASN A 166 -1.50 -7.82 -4.63
C ASN A 166 -1.79 -6.31 -4.72
N LEU A 167 -1.98 -5.78 -5.91
CA LEU A 167 -2.39 -4.40 -6.09
C LEU A 167 -3.75 -4.17 -5.39
N GLY A 168 -3.88 -3.06 -4.65
CA GLY A 168 -5.05 -2.77 -3.82
C GLY A 168 -5.08 -3.47 -2.44
N ALA A 169 -4.16 -4.40 -2.16
CA ALA A 169 -4.09 -5.07 -0.86
C ALA A 169 -3.21 -4.32 0.15
N SER A 170 -3.68 -4.22 1.39
CA SER A 170 -2.94 -3.57 2.49
C SER A 170 -1.90 -4.49 3.15
N LYS A 171 -2.12 -5.80 3.11
CA LYS A 171 -1.25 -6.84 3.65
C LYS A 171 -1.24 -8.08 2.75
N PRO A 172 -0.23 -8.97 2.85
CA PRO A 172 -0.08 -10.08 1.90
C PRO A 172 -1.26 -11.04 1.83
N GLY A 173 -2.03 -11.20 2.92
CA GLY A 173 -3.20 -12.06 2.99
C GLY A 173 -4.48 -11.45 2.40
N ASP A 174 -4.52 -10.14 2.14
CA ASP A 174 -5.67 -9.53 1.49
C ASP A 174 -5.65 -9.85 -0.01
N ASN A 175 -6.83 -10.07 -0.59
CA ASN A 175 -6.96 -10.43 -1.99
C ASN A 175 -6.47 -9.33 -2.94
N GLY A 176 -6.62 -8.07 -2.53
CA GLY A 176 -6.45 -6.90 -3.38
C GLY A 176 -7.62 -6.70 -4.32
N ASP A 177 -7.43 -5.82 -5.29
CA ASP A 177 -8.40 -5.52 -6.32
C ASP A 177 -8.30 -6.48 -7.51
N TYR A 178 -9.37 -6.53 -8.30
CA TYR A 178 -9.47 -7.36 -9.49
C TYR A 178 -9.51 -6.47 -10.72
N TYR A 179 -8.79 -6.88 -11.76
CA TYR A 179 -8.68 -6.12 -13.00
C TYR A 179 -8.97 -7.05 -14.17
N ALA A 180 -9.74 -6.57 -15.15
CA ALA A 180 -9.74 -7.21 -16.46
C ALA A 180 -8.41 -6.90 -17.16
N TRP A 181 -7.95 -7.81 -18.01
CA TRP A 181 -6.63 -7.69 -18.64
C TRP A 181 -6.57 -6.45 -19.54
N GLY A 182 -5.61 -5.54 -19.32
CA GLY A 182 -5.52 -4.27 -20.06
C GLY A 182 -6.46 -3.16 -19.58
N GLU A 183 -7.13 -3.36 -18.43
CA GLU A 183 -7.85 -2.32 -17.71
C GLU A 183 -7.06 -1.89 -16.48
N THR A 184 -7.06 -0.59 -16.19
CA THR A 184 -6.28 0.01 -15.10
C THR A 184 -7.08 0.29 -13.85
N GLU A 185 -8.41 0.15 -13.93
CA GLU A 185 -9.35 0.39 -12.84
C GLU A 185 -10.20 -0.87 -12.60
N PRO A 186 -10.52 -1.21 -11.35
CA PRO A 186 -11.45 -2.29 -11.05
C PRO A 186 -12.88 -1.97 -11.50
N LYS A 187 -13.67 -3.02 -11.71
CA LYS A 187 -15.11 -2.91 -11.98
C LYS A 187 -15.91 -3.99 -11.23
N THR A 188 -17.23 -3.99 -11.40
CA THR A 188 -18.13 -4.92 -10.73
C THR A 188 -18.65 -6.05 -11.62
N ASP A 189 -18.66 -5.86 -12.95
CA ASP A 189 -19.15 -6.84 -13.92
C ASP A 189 -18.03 -7.23 -14.91
N TYR A 190 -17.57 -8.48 -14.86
CA TYR A 190 -16.43 -9.00 -15.61
C TYR A 190 -16.88 -9.92 -16.76
N VAL A 191 -17.45 -9.32 -17.80
CA VAL A 191 -17.89 -9.99 -19.03
C VAL A 191 -17.37 -9.27 -20.26
N TRP A 192 -17.43 -9.91 -21.43
CA TRP A 192 -17.03 -9.29 -22.70
C TRP A 192 -17.81 -8.01 -23.01
N ALA A 193 -19.08 -7.94 -22.66
CA ALA A 193 -19.92 -6.76 -22.91
C ALA A 193 -19.43 -5.50 -22.16
N THR A 194 -18.70 -5.67 -21.06
CA THR A 194 -18.18 -4.57 -20.23
C THR A 194 -16.67 -4.39 -20.37
N TYR A 195 -16.02 -5.10 -21.30
CA TYR A 195 -14.58 -5.09 -21.49
C TYR A 195 -14.12 -3.84 -22.28
N LYS A 196 -13.10 -3.14 -21.77
CA LYS A 196 -12.61 -1.85 -22.32
C LYS A 196 -12.23 -1.93 -23.79
N TRP A 197 -11.66 -3.05 -24.23
CA TRP A 197 -11.15 -3.20 -25.58
C TRP A 197 -12.14 -3.81 -26.58
N GLY A 198 -13.42 -3.89 -26.21
CA GLY A 198 -14.49 -4.37 -27.09
C GLY A 198 -14.98 -5.76 -26.74
N THR A 199 -15.56 -6.46 -27.72
CA THR A 199 -16.17 -7.79 -27.52
C THR A 199 -15.24 -8.90 -28.00
N GLU A 200 -15.61 -10.16 -27.72
CA GLU A 200 -14.87 -11.35 -28.19
C GLU A 200 -14.61 -11.32 -29.71
N ASP A 201 -15.60 -10.88 -30.49
CA ASP A 201 -15.50 -10.82 -31.95
C ASP A 201 -14.95 -9.50 -32.52
N ASN A 202 -14.89 -8.43 -31.72
CA ASN A 202 -14.56 -7.09 -32.22
C ASN A 202 -13.72 -6.29 -31.21
N LEU A 203 -12.41 -6.49 -31.29
CA LEU A 203 -11.43 -5.86 -30.41
C LEU A 203 -10.78 -4.64 -31.06
N ASN A 204 -10.72 -3.52 -30.33
CA ASN A 204 -10.11 -2.29 -30.82
C ASN A 204 -8.59 -2.18 -30.51
N LYS A 205 -8.07 -2.93 -29.53
CA LYS A 205 -6.64 -3.01 -29.16
C LYS A 205 -6.25 -4.43 -28.77
N TYR A 206 -4.96 -4.76 -28.92
CA TYR A 206 -4.40 -6.09 -28.71
C TYR A 206 -5.09 -7.15 -29.57
N ASN A 207 -5.25 -6.84 -30.84
CA ASN A 207 -6.02 -7.59 -31.82
C ASN A 207 -5.13 -8.18 -32.92
N LYS A 208 -5.74 -8.81 -33.92
CA LYS A 208 -4.99 -9.44 -35.02
C LYS A 208 -4.32 -8.41 -35.94
N THR A 209 -4.78 -7.16 -35.93
CA THR A 209 -4.28 -6.08 -36.78
C THR A 209 -3.07 -5.40 -36.16
N ASP A 210 -3.13 -4.99 -34.89
CA ASP A 210 -1.99 -4.37 -34.20
C ASP A 210 -0.94 -5.40 -33.75
N ARG A 211 -1.35 -6.67 -33.64
CA ARG A 211 -0.52 -7.83 -33.27
C ARG A 211 0.22 -7.67 -31.94
N LYS A 212 -0.21 -6.78 -31.07
CA LYS A 212 0.41 -6.59 -29.75
C LYS A 212 0.12 -7.81 -28.87
N THR A 213 1.17 -8.33 -28.24
CA THR A 213 1.07 -9.49 -27.34
C THR A 213 1.53 -9.20 -25.92
N VAL A 214 1.88 -7.96 -25.63
CA VAL A 214 2.27 -7.47 -24.30
C VAL A 214 1.52 -6.16 -24.07
N LEU A 215 1.07 -5.92 -22.84
CA LEU A 215 0.45 -4.65 -22.47
C LEU A 215 1.39 -3.47 -22.73
N ASP A 216 0.82 -2.41 -23.29
CA ASP A 216 1.46 -1.10 -23.24
C ASP A 216 1.41 -0.57 -21.78
N PRO A 217 2.38 0.25 -21.35
CA PRO A 217 2.43 0.77 -19.98
C PRO A 217 1.15 1.47 -19.53
N GLU A 218 0.46 2.20 -20.42
CA GLU A 218 -0.79 2.91 -20.09
C GLU A 218 -1.99 1.98 -19.81
N ASP A 219 -1.88 0.70 -20.16
CA ASP A 219 -2.93 -0.31 -19.95
C ASP A 219 -2.55 -1.34 -18.89
N ASP A 220 -1.38 -1.18 -18.28
CA ASP A 220 -0.91 -2.02 -17.19
C ASP A 220 -1.38 -1.44 -15.86
N ALA A 221 -2.31 -2.12 -15.18
CA ALA A 221 -2.87 -1.70 -13.90
C ALA A 221 -1.81 -1.39 -12.83
N ALA A 222 -0.71 -2.15 -12.78
CA ALA A 222 0.35 -1.88 -11.82
C ALA A 222 1.13 -0.61 -12.18
N THR A 223 1.39 -0.38 -13.46
CA THR A 223 2.04 0.85 -13.94
C THR A 223 1.15 2.06 -13.68
N ALA A 224 -0.15 1.97 -13.98
CA ALA A 224 -1.10 3.06 -13.79
C ALA A 224 -1.25 3.44 -12.30
N ALA A 225 -1.31 2.45 -11.41
CA ALA A 225 -1.54 2.68 -9.98
C ALA A 225 -0.27 3.09 -9.21
N LEU A 226 0.90 2.54 -9.56
CA LEU A 226 2.14 2.71 -8.80
C LEU A 226 3.21 3.56 -9.51
N GLY A 227 2.99 3.87 -10.79
CA GLY A 227 3.95 4.56 -11.64
C GLY A 227 5.13 3.68 -12.05
N ALA A 228 5.86 4.13 -13.08
CA ALA A 228 7.10 3.48 -13.48
C ALA A 228 8.13 3.51 -12.31
N PRO A 229 8.90 2.42 -12.10
CA PRO A 229 9.07 1.28 -12.98
C PRO A 229 8.21 0.04 -12.63
N TRP A 230 7.12 0.20 -11.87
CA TRP A 230 6.23 -0.91 -11.56
C TRP A 230 5.42 -1.35 -12.78
N ARG A 231 5.19 -2.65 -12.90
CA ARG A 231 4.35 -3.27 -13.96
C ARG A 231 3.87 -4.66 -13.56
N MET A 232 2.95 -5.24 -14.32
CA MET A 232 2.66 -6.67 -14.26
C MET A 232 3.88 -7.50 -14.69
N PRO A 233 4.05 -8.72 -14.14
CA PRO A 233 5.06 -9.64 -14.62
C PRO A 233 4.71 -10.14 -16.02
N THR A 234 5.70 -10.50 -16.83
CA THR A 234 5.48 -11.21 -18.09
C THR A 234 5.21 -12.70 -17.82
N ALA A 235 4.72 -13.43 -18.82
CA ALA A 235 4.57 -14.88 -18.70
C ALA A 235 5.90 -15.59 -18.38
N GLY A 236 7.02 -15.12 -18.95
CA GLY A 236 8.36 -15.66 -18.67
C GLY A 236 8.78 -15.46 -17.21
N GLU A 237 8.46 -14.32 -16.62
CA GLU A 237 8.79 -14.02 -15.23
C GLU A 237 7.91 -14.80 -14.24
N ILE A 238 6.67 -15.11 -14.62
CA ILE A 238 5.84 -16.08 -13.86
C ILE A 238 6.46 -17.48 -13.93
N LEU A 239 6.95 -17.90 -15.10
CA LEU A 239 7.64 -19.19 -15.24
C LEU A 239 8.87 -19.28 -14.34
N GLU A 240 9.64 -18.19 -14.16
CA GLU A 240 10.73 -18.14 -13.19
C GLU A 240 10.25 -18.40 -11.76
N LEU A 241 9.10 -17.83 -11.37
CA LEU A 241 8.52 -17.95 -10.03
C LEU A 241 7.99 -19.36 -9.74
N VAL A 242 7.36 -20.03 -10.71
CA VAL A 242 6.82 -21.39 -10.56
C VAL A 242 7.86 -22.48 -10.81
N ASN A 243 9.03 -22.14 -11.38
CA ASN A 243 10.08 -23.11 -11.62
C ASN A 243 10.55 -23.74 -10.29
N PRO A 244 10.48 -25.08 -10.15
CA PRO A 244 10.86 -25.77 -8.92
C PRO A 244 12.35 -25.63 -8.58
N ASP A 245 13.22 -25.28 -9.51
CA ASP A 245 14.64 -25.02 -9.24
C ASP A 245 14.85 -23.66 -8.55
N ASN A 246 13.93 -22.71 -8.75
CA ASN A 246 14.03 -21.36 -8.21
C ASN A 246 13.30 -21.20 -6.87
N CYS A 247 12.11 -21.79 -6.73
CA CYS A 247 11.22 -21.56 -5.59
C CYS A 247 10.66 -22.85 -5.00
N THR A 248 10.36 -22.81 -3.71
CA THR A 248 9.52 -23.81 -3.02
C THR A 248 8.17 -23.17 -2.71
N TRP A 249 7.09 -23.85 -3.08
CA TRP A 249 5.71 -23.42 -2.83
C TRP A 249 5.09 -24.28 -1.74
N THR A 250 4.70 -23.66 -0.62
CA THR A 250 4.03 -24.35 0.50
C THR A 250 2.65 -23.78 0.73
N TRP A 251 1.62 -24.63 0.64
CA TRP A 251 0.25 -24.21 0.89
C TRP A 251 0.03 -23.96 2.39
N ILE A 252 -0.37 -22.74 2.72
CA ILE A 252 -0.71 -22.32 4.07
C ILE A 252 -2.23 -22.31 4.18
N LYS A 253 -2.74 -22.90 5.27
CA LYS A 253 -4.17 -22.91 5.58
C LYS A 253 -4.54 -21.68 6.40
N ARG A 254 -5.80 -21.26 6.28
CA ARG A 254 -6.40 -20.16 7.04
C ARG A 254 -6.14 -20.26 8.54
N ASP A 255 -6.31 -21.46 9.08
CA ASP A 255 -6.28 -21.72 10.53
C ASP A 255 -4.86 -22.03 11.05
N ASP A 256 -3.82 -21.86 10.22
CA ASP A 256 -2.44 -21.98 10.66
C ASP A 256 -2.10 -20.82 11.62
N VAL A 257 -1.69 -21.17 12.84
CA VAL A 257 -1.36 -20.22 13.92
C VAL A 257 -0.21 -19.28 13.56
N ASN A 258 0.66 -19.68 12.63
CA ASN A 258 1.75 -18.86 12.07
C ASN A 258 1.46 -18.40 10.63
N GLY A 259 0.21 -18.59 10.17
CA GLY A 259 -0.23 -18.31 8.81
C GLY A 259 -0.69 -16.87 8.60
N TYR A 260 -1.34 -16.65 7.46
CA TYR A 260 -1.76 -15.32 7.01
C TYR A 260 -3.24 -15.03 7.31
N GLY A 261 -3.92 -15.90 8.07
CA GLY A 261 -5.36 -15.82 8.33
C GLY A 261 -6.24 -16.11 7.10
N VAL A 262 -5.65 -16.61 6.01
CA VAL A 262 -6.31 -17.02 4.76
C VAL A 262 -5.57 -18.21 4.14
N ASN A 263 -6.24 -18.95 3.25
CA ASN A 263 -5.58 -19.97 2.43
C ASN A 263 -4.71 -19.30 1.35
N GLY A 264 -3.58 -19.90 1.01
CA GLY A 264 -2.72 -19.43 -0.09
C GLY A 264 -1.35 -20.10 -0.09
N TYR A 265 -0.45 -19.62 -0.94
CA TYR A 265 0.91 -20.12 -1.03
C TYR A 265 1.92 -19.17 -0.40
N LYS A 266 2.76 -19.70 0.49
CA LYS A 266 4.05 -19.10 0.80
C LYS A 266 5.06 -19.58 -0.24
N VAL A 267 5.60 -18.64 -1.01
CA VAL A 267 6.60 -18.90 -2.04
C VAL A 267 7.95 -18.48 -1.50
N VAL A 268 8.88 -19.43 -1.34
CA VAL A 268 10.20 -19.20 -0.76
C VAL A 268 11.26 -19.40 -1.83
N SER A 269 12.11 -18.40 -2.05
CA SER A 269 13.26 -18.51 -2.94
C SER A 269 14.27 -19.51 -2.40
N LYS A 270 14.71 -20.43 -3.26
CA LYS A 270 15.81 -21.35 -2.94
C LYS A 270 17.18 -20.66 -2.97
N LYS A 271 17.29 -19.50 -3.62
CA LYS A 271 18.56 -18.77 -3.77
C LYS A 271 18.93 -17.96 -2.53
N ASN A 272 17.97 -17.27 -1.93
CA ASN A 272 18.23 -16.35 -0.81
C ASN A 272 17.31 -16.55 0.40
N GLY A 273 16.34 -17.48 0.35
CA GLY A 273 15.42 -17.74 1.45
C GLY A 273 14.33 -16.69 1.65
N ASN A 274 14.33 -15.60 0.86
CA ASN A 274 13.28 -14.59 0.93
C ASN A 274 11.95 -15.18 0.44
N SER A 275 10.83 -14.63 0.93
CA SER A 275 9.52 -15.18 0.61
C SER A 275 8.46 -14.12 0.37
N ILE A 276 7.51 -14.45 -0.49
CA ILE A 276 6.24 -13.73 -0.67
C ILE A 276 5.07 -14.66 -0.32
N PHE A 277 3.90 -14.07 -0.04
CA PHE A 277 2.67 -14.81 0.11
C PHE A 277 1.66 -14.41 -0.98
N LEU A 278 1.05 -15.43 -1.57
CA LEU A 278 0.04 -15.32 -2.61
C LEU A 278 -1.29 -15.87 -2.07
N PRO A 279 -2.28 -15.01 -1.77
CA PRO A 279 -3.56 -15.47 -1.22
C PRO A 279 -4.35 -16.22 -2.29
N ALA A 280 -5.13 -17.22 -1.87
CA ALA A 280 -6.12 -17.89 -2.71
C ALA A 280 -7.30 -16.95 -2.98
N ALA A 281 -7.05 -15.91 -3.77
CA ALA A 281 -7.98 -14.81 -4.00
C ALA A 281 -9.17 -15.20 -4.89
N GLY A 282 -9.06 -16.28 -5.66
CA GLY A 282 -10.05 -16.59 -6.69
C GLY A 282 -9.95 -15.64 -7.90
N ASN A 283 -11.04 -15.55 -8.67
CA ASN A 283 -11.20 -14.58 -9.75
C ASN A 283 -12.65 -14.07 -9.82
N ARG A 284 -12.88 -13.06 -10.66
CA ARG A 284 -14.22 -12.57 -10.98
C ARG A 284 -14.65 -12.92 -12.39
N ASN A 285 -15.88 -13.39 -12.51
CA ASN A 285 -16.58 -13.66 -13.77
C ASN A 285 -18.02 -13.17 -13.64
N GLY A 286 -18.41 -12.20 -14.47
CA GLY A 286 -19.61 -11.41 -14.20
C GLY A 286 -19.52 -10.71 -12.85
N TYR A 287 -20.57 -10.85 -12.04
CA TYR A 287 -20.63 -10.28 -10.69
C TYR A 287 -20.01 -11.19 -9.61
N ASP A 288 -19.78 -12.47 -9.95
CA ASP A 288 -19.42 -13.49 -8.99
C ASP A 288 -17.91 -13.47 -8.68
N LEU A 289 -17.58 -13.69 -7.41
CA LEU A 289 -16.23 -14.03 -6.96
C LEU A 289 -16.15 -15.55 -6.80
N ASP A 290 -15.52 -16.23 -7.74
CA ASP A 290 -15.35 -17.69 -7.69
C ASP A 290 -13.99 -18.04 -7.09
N GLY A 291 -13.96 -19.16 -6.36
CA GLY A 291 -12.72 -19.80 -5.96
C GLY A 291 -11.99 -19.20 -4.77
N ALA A 292 -12.47 -18.08 -4.21
CA ALA A 292 -11.87 -17.46 -3.04
C ALA A 292 -11.71 -18.48 -1.90
N GLY A 293 -10.50 -18.58 -1.36
CA GLY A 293 -10.08 -19.57 -0.37
C GLY A 293 -9.75 -20.96 -0.92
N ARG A 294 -10.02 -21.27 -2.19
CA ARG A 294 -9.75 -22.58 -2.82
C ARG A 294 -8.57 -22.52 -3.79
N TRP A 295 -8.49 -21.48 -4.61
CA TRP A 295 -7.44 -21.25 -5.58
C TRP A 295 -7.21 -19.74 -5.75
N GLY A 296 -6.12 -19.37 -6.41
CA GLY A 296 -5.77 -17.98 -6.68
C GLY A 296 -4.87 -17.86 -7.89
N GLY A 297 -4.44 -16.65 -8.18
CA GLY A 297 -3.63 -16.36 -9.35
C GLY A 297 -3.43 -14.87 -9.53
N CYS A 298 -2.62 -14.50 -10.52
CA CYS A 298 -2.46 -13.13 -10.92
C CYS A 298 -2.25 -13.01 -12.43
N TRP A 299 -2.62 -11.85 -12.97
CA TRP A 299 -2.36 -11.56 -14.38
C TRP A 299 -0.85 -11.48 -14.68
N SER A 300 -0.52 -11.90 -15.89
CA SER A 300 0.69 -11.44 -16.58
C SER A 300 0.34 -10.32 -17.56
N SER A 301 1.33 -9.52 -17.95
CA SER A 301 1.22 -8.56 -19.06
C SER A 301 1.19 -9.21 -20.44
N SER A 302 1.27 -10.55 -20.55
CA SER A 302 1.44 -11.27 -21.81
C SER A 302 0.14 -11.91 -22.32
N LEU A 303 -0.13 -11.78 -23.61
CA LEU A 303 -1.17 -12.53 -24.30
C LEU A 303 -0.72 -13.92 -24.73
N VAL A 304 -1.69 -14.81 -24.92
CA VAL A 304 -1.42 -16.13 -25.53
C VAL A 304 -0.92 -15.97 -26.97
N GLY A 305 -1.44 -14.98 -27.70
CA GLY A 305 -1.02 -14.62 -29.05
C GLY A 305 -1.81 -13.42 -29.58
N PRO A 306 -1.46 -12.91 -30.78
CA PRO A 306 -2.12 -11.76 -31.40
C PRO A 306 -3.65 -11.92 -31.51
N GLY A 307 -4.41 -11.02 -30.88
CA GLY A 307 -5.87 -11.06 -30.88
C GLY A 307 -6.50 -12.27 -30.21
N SER A 308 -5.77 -12.95 -29.32
CA SER A 308 -6.32 -14.03 -28.50
C SER A 308 -7.30 -13.49 -27.46
N ASP A 309 -8.40 -14.23 -27.26
CA ASP A 309 -9.37 -13.99 -26.18
C ASP A 309 -8.81 -14.26 -24.78
N TYR A 310 -7.68 -14.96 -24.73
CA TYR A 310 -6.99 -15.36 -23.52
C TYR A 310 -5.66 -14.62 -23.34
N ALA A 311 -5.43 -14.15 -22.13
CA ALA A 311 -4.14 -13.71 -21.63
C ALA A 311 -3.49 -14.78 -20.74
N ARG A 312 -2.18 -14.71 -20.60
CA ARG A 312 -1.42 -15.59 -19.69
C ARG A 312 -1.56 -15.10 -18.25
N SER A 313 -1.67 -16.03 -17.32
CA SER A 313 -1.78 -15.75 -15.88
C SER A 313 -0.97 -16.77 -15.09
N LEU A 314 -0.73 -16.47 -13.81
CA LEU A 314 -0.42 -17.46 -12.80
C LEU A 314 -1.74 -18.07 -12.30
N HIS A 315 -1.79 -19.38 -12.08
CA HIS A 315 -2.90 -20.05 -11.41
C HIS A 315 -2.38 -21.06 -10.39
N PHE A 316 -2.99 -21.13 -9.22
CA PHE A 316 -2.62 -22.08 -8.19
C PHE A 316 -3.80 -22.49 -7.31
N GLY A 317 -3.74 -23.70 -6.76
CA GLY A 317 -4.60 -24.22 -5.70
C GLY A 317 -3.81 -25.22 -4.86
N SER A 318 -4.39 -25.75 -3.76
CA SER A 318 -3.62 -26.52 -2.77
C SER A 318 -2.77 -27.69 -3.28
N GLY A 319 -3.11 -28.26 -4.45
CA GLY A 319 -2.36 -29.35 -5.09
C GLY A 319 -1.59 -28.99 -6.35
N GLN A 320 -1.63 -27.74 -6.83
CA GLN A 320 -0.99 -27.34 -8.09
C GLN A 320 -0.68 -25.85 -8.14
N HIS A 321 0.41 -25.47 -8.79
CA HIS A 321 0.74 -24.09 -9.12
C HIS A 321 1.46 -24.08 -10.46
N ASP A 322 0.96 -23.32 -11.42
CA ASP A 322 1.57 -23.21 -12.72
C ASP A 322 1.13 -21.92 -13.44
N TRP A 323 1.77 -21.62 -14.56
CA TRP A 323 1.21 -20.66 -15.52
C TRP A 323 -0.07 -21.24 -16.16
N SER A 324 -0.98 -20.36 -16.55
CA SER A 324 -2.28 -20.71 -17.14
C SER A 324 -2.75 -19.63 -18.10
N ASN A 325 -3.96 -19.79 -18.62
CA ASN A 325 -4.63 -18.86 -19.51
C ASN A 325 -5.98 -18.51 -18.93
N SER A 326 -6.38 -17.24 -19.02
CA SER A 326 -7.74 -16.83 -18.65
C SER A 326 -8.29 -15.79 -19.63
N ARG A 327 -9.62 -15.74 -19.74
CA ARG A 327 -10.30 -14.78 -20.61
C ARG A 327 -9.98 -13.37 -20.16
N ARG A 328 -9.66 -12.50 -21.11
CA ARG A 328 -9.23 -11.12 -20.82
C ARG A 328 -10.26 -10.30 -20.06
N CYS A 329 -11.55 -10.61 -20.24
CA CYS A 329 -12.65 -9.93 -19.55
C CYS A 329 -12.81 -10.35 -18.07
N TYR A 330 -12.17 -11.44 -17.63
CA TYR A 330 -12.25 -11.88 -16.24
C TYR A 330 -11.39 -11.02 -15.32
N GLY A 331 -11.86 -10.83 -14.09
CA GLY A 331 -11.14 -10.08 -13.08
C GLY A 331 -10.15 -10.97 -12.34
N TRP A 332 -8.85 -10.69 -12.46
CA TRP A 332 -7.83 -11.33 -11.64
C TRP A 332 -7.06 -10.30 -10.84
N ALA A 333 -6.49 -10.76 -9.73
CA ALA A 333 -5.54 -9.95 -8.99
C ALA A 333 -4.30 -9.64 -9.83
N VAL A 334 -3.60 -8.57 -9.46
CA VAL A 334 -2.32 -8.18 -10.05
C VAL A 334 -1.26 -8.23 -8.97
N ARG A 335 -0.12 -8.86 -9.26
CA ARG A 335 1.05 -8.90 -8.36
C ARG A 335 2.19 -8.12 -9.03
N PRO A 336 2.37 -6.82 -8.72
CA PRO A 336 3.35 -5.99 -9.40
C PRO A 336 4.81 -6.49 -9.25
N VAL A 337 5.63 -6.18 -10.24
CA VAL A 337 7.08 -6.38 -10.23
C VAL A 337 7.80 -5.09 -10.65
N ARG A 338 9.07 -4.97 -10.27
CA ARG A 338 9.96 -3.87 -10.68
C ARG A 338 11.42 -4.33 -10.78
N PRO A 339 12.26 -3.62 -11.58
CA PRO A 339 13.71 -3.81 -11.59
C PRO A 339 14.37 -3.55 -10.24
#